data_AF-A0A2G9TSK0-F1
#
_entry.id   AF-A0A2G9TSK0-F1
#
_cell.length_a   1.000
_cell.length_b   1.000
_cell.length_c   1.000
_cell.angle_alpha   90.00
_cell.angle_beta   90.00
_cell.angle_gamma   90.00
#
_symmetry.space_group_name_H-M   'P 1'
#
loop_
_entity.id
_entity.type
_entity.pdbx_description
1 polymer ?
#
loop_
_entity_poly.entity_id
_entity_poly.type
_entity_poly.pdbx_seq_one_letter_code
_entity_poly.pdbx_strand_id
1 'polypeptide(L)'
;MNKRKDGAHTKRGSPLSGLVSGRMYLTKVAELPEEFNVDAYHLSDVLQMIRPQLSIHFNFMIDLEWLIRQYPVPCRDSPIQCVVGEKMGSDKRSLSKSQLDFISSIHALKM
;
A
#
# COMPACT_ATOMS: atom_id res chain seq x y z
N MET A 1 47.85 8.55 -10.92
CA MET A 1 47.15 9.04 -9.72
C MET A 1 45.98 9.90 -10.18
N ASN A 2 44.74 9.42 -10.02
CA ASN A 2 43.50 10.22 -9.96
C ASN A 2 42.32 9.25 -9.83
N LYS A 3 41.98 8.91 -8.59
CA LYS A 3 40.79 8.11 -8.27
C LYS A 3 39.56 9.01 -8.38
N ARG A 4 38.67 8.73 -9.32
CA ARG A 4 37.30 9.28 -9.33
C ARG A 4 36.58 8.67 -8.12
N LYS A 5 36.15 9.53 -7.19
CA LYS A 5 35.29 9.14 -6.07
C LYS A 5 33.86 9.12 -6.58
N ASP A 6 33.29 7.94 -6.74
CA ASP A 6 31.86 7.76 -6.93
C ASP A 6 31.15 8.19 -5.64
N GLY A 7 30.48 9.34 -5.69
CA GLY A 7 29.64 9.82 -4.61
C GLY A 7 28.37 8.99 -4.56
N ALA A 8 28.37 7.94 -3.74
CA ALA A 8 27.15 7.27 -3.32
C ALA A 8 26.30 8.26 -2.51
N HIS A 9 25.36 8.94 -3.18
CA HIS A 9 24.25 9.62 -2.52
C HIS A 9 23.30 8.55 -1.97
N THR A 10 23.65 8.00 -0.80
CA THR A 10 22.68 7.38 0.09
C THR A 10 21.74 8.49 0.56
N LYS A 11 20.68 8.76 -0.20
CA LYS A 11 19.56 9.58 0.25
C LYS A 11 18.90 8.82 1.40
N ARG A 12 19.31 9.13 2.63
CA ARG A 12 18.60 8.76 3.85
C ARG A 12 17.22 9.37 3.72
N GLY A 13 16.22 8.53 3.43
CA GLY A 13 14.82 8.93 3.58
C GLY A 13 14.64 9.51 4.97
N SER A 14 14.06 10.71 5.03
CA SER A 14 13.66 11.32 6.29
C SER A 14 12.83 10.30 7.09
N PRO A 15 13.05 10.17 8.40
CA PRO A 15 12.23 9.28 9.22
C PRO A 15 10.76 9.67 9.02
N LEU A 16 9.91 8.70 8.72
CA LEU A 16 8.47 8.91 8.59
C LEU A 16 7.97 9.49 9.93
N SER A 17 7.71 10.80 9.96
CA SER A 17 6.93 11.39 11.03
C SER A 17 5.57 10.72 11.01
N GLY A 18 5.22 10.01 12.09
CA GLY A 18 4.00 9.21 12.13
C GLY A 18 2.74 10.00 11.77
N LEU A 19 1.69 9.30 11.36
CA LEU A 19 0.40 9.91 11.04
C LEU A 19 -0.21 10.58 12.28
N VAL A 20 -0.37 11.90 12.21
CA VAL A 20 -1.07 12.70 13.22
C VAL A 20 -2.57 12.72 12.93
N SER A 21 -3.38 12.46 13.96
CA SER A 21 -4.85 12.50 13.89
C SER A 21 -5.36 13.89 13.47
N GLY A 22 -6.41 13.93 12.66
CA GLY A 22 -7.04 15.16 12.18
C GLY A 22 -6.28 15.89 11.06
N ARG A 23 -5.21 15.30 10.52
CA ARG A 23 -4.49 15.86 9.37
C ARG A 23 -4.93 15.22 8.05
N MET A 24 -4.81 16.00 6.99
CA MET A 24 -4.90 15.55 5.61
C MET A 24 -3.50 15.38 5.04
N TYR A 25 -3.29 14.32 4.27
CA TYR A 25 -2.03 14.02 3.59
C TYR A 25 -2.28 13.75 2.12
N LEU A 26 -1.23 13.89 1.31
CA LEU A 26 -1.27 13.62 -0.12
C LEU A 26 -0.58 12.31 -0.47
N THR A 27 -0.89 11.76 -1.64
CA THR A 27 -0.16 10.62 -2.20
C THR A 27 1.12 11.09 -2.88
N LYS A 28 2.21 10.35 -2.67
CA LYS A 28 3.48 10.64 -3.38
C LYS A 28 3.33 10.49 -4.89
N VAL A 29 4.00 11.35 -5.65
CA VAL A 29 4.07 11.31 -7.12
C VAL A 29 5.53 11.09 -7.53
N ALA A 30 5.81 10.00 -8.24
CA ALA A 30 7.17 9.54 -8.48
C ALA A 30 7.98 10.46 -9.40
N GLU A 31 7.31 11.13 -10.34
CA GLU A 31 7.91 12.00 -11.33
C GLU A 31 8.19 13.41 -10.78
N LEU A 32 7.68 13.74 -9.60
CA LEU A 32 7.91 15.04 -8.98
C LEU A 32 9.18 15.04 -8.12
N PRO A 33 9.91 16.16 -8.08
CA PRO A 33 10.99 16.36 -7.12
C PRO A 33 10.56 16.10 -5.66
N GLU A 34 11.49 15.65 -4.82
CA GLU A 34 11.21 15.21 -3.44
C GLU A 34 10.59 16.31 -2.58
N GLU A 35 10.91 17.58 -2.84
CA GLU A 35 10.33 18.72 -2.15
C GLU A 35 8.81 18.81 -2.29
N PHE A 36 8.22 18.23 -3.34
CA PHE A 36 6.76 18.15 -3.52
C PHE A 36 6.14 16.92 -2.85
N ASN A 37 6.97 15.99 -2.38
CA ASN A 37 6.56 14.76 -1.71
C ASN A 37 6.78 14.81 -0.19
N VAL A 38 7.16 15.96 0.35
CA VAL A 38 7.24 16.18 1.80
C VAL A 38 5.87 15.97 2.43
N ASP A 39 5.79 15.14 3.46
CA ASP A 39 4.54 14.71 4.11
C ASP A 39 3.49 14.11 3.17
N ALA A 40 3.92 13.62 2.00
CA ALA A 40 3.12 12.75 1.16
C ALA A 40 3.46 11.28 1.47
N TYR A 41 2.52 10.36 1.24
CA TYR A 41 2.70 8.95 1.59
C TYR A 41 2.26 8.03 0.46
N HIS A 42 2.98 6.94 0.25
CA HIS A 42 2.44 5.79 -0.45
C HIS A 42 1.52 4.98 0.50
N LEU A 43 0.66 4.13 -0.07
CA LEU A 43 -0.13 3.20 0.73
C LEU A 43 0.76 2.29 1.59
N SER A 44 1.90 1.84 1.07
CA SER A 44 2.89 1.06 1.82
C SER A 44 3.46 1.80 3.02
N ASP A 45 3.69 3.11 2.92
CA ASP A 45 4.15 3.93 4.05
C ASP A 45 3.09 3.93 5.16
N VAL A 46 1.81 4.11 4.79
CA VAL A 46 0.68 4.08 5.73
C VAL A 46 0.56 2.71 6.40
N LEU A 47 0.59 1.62 5.63
CA LEU A 47 0.48 0.25 6.16
C LEU A 47 1.67 -0.11 7.05
N GLN A 48 2.87 0.39 6.74
CA GLN A 48 4.06 0.23 7.57
C GLN A 48 3.95 0.97 8.91
N MET A 49 3.32 2.15 8.93
CA MET A 49 3.12 2.92 10.15
C MET A 49 2.05 2.30 11.07
N ILE A 50 0.92 1.86 10.51
CA ILE A 50 -0.21 1.37 11.32
C ILE A 50 -0.12 -0.14 11.63
N ARG A 51 0.64 -0.92 10.87
CA ARG A 51 0.87 -2.37 11.03
C ARG A 51 -0.41 -3.16 11.36
N PRO A 52 -1.39 -3.21 10.44
CA PRO A 52 -2.72 -3.74 10.74
C PRO A 52 -2.68 -5.24 11.08
N GLN A 53 -3.40 -5.62 12.14
CA GLN A 53 -3.70 -7.02 12.49
C GLN A 53 -4.92 -7.56 11.72
N LEU A 54 -5.80 -6.66 11.26
CA LEU A 54 -6.95 -6.91 10.40
C LEU A 54 -7.23 -5.63 9.61
N SER A 55 -7.68 -5.76 8.36
CA SER A 55 -7.98 -4.61 7.50
C SER A 55 -9.24 -4.83 6.67
N ILE A 56 -9.95 -3.74 6.41
CA ILE A 56 -11.12 -3.71 5.53
C ILE A 56 -10.91 -2.58 4.52
N HIS A 57 -10.89 -2.93 3.23
CA HIS A 57 -10.69 -2.01 2.11
C HIS A 57 -11.99 -1.78 1.39
N PHE A 58 -12.43 -0.52 1.35
CA PHE A 58 -13.58 -0.10 0.55
C PHE A 58 -13.05 0.60 -0.70
N ASN A 59 -13.25 -0.01 -1.87
CA ASN A 59 -12.83 0.60 -3.14
C ASN A 59 -13.68 0.10 -4.31
N PHE A 60 -13.74 0.85 -5.41
CA PHE A 60 -14.46 0.44 -6.60
C PHE A 60 -13.67 -0.62 -7.41
N MET A 61 -12.37 -0.40 -7.58
CA MET A 61 -11.47 -1.32 -8.28
C MET A 61 -10.31 -1.71 -7.38
N ILE A 62 -9.97 -3.00 -7.37
CA ILE A 62 -8.87 -3.53 -6.56
C ILE A 62 -8.06 -4.51 -7.40
N ASP A 63 -6.79 -4.18 -7.60
CA ASP A 63 -5.76 -5.16 -7.95
C ASP A 63 -5.26 -5.80 -6.64
N LEU A 64 -5.64 -7.05 -6.43
CA LEU A 64 -5.36 -7.76 -5.18
C LEU A 64 -3.88 -8.12 -5.04
N GLU A 65 -3.21 -8.46 -6.13
CA GLU A 65 -1.78 -8.77 -6.08
C GLU A 65 -0.97 -7.52 -5.73
N TRP A 66 -1.30 -6.40 -6.36
CA TRP A 66 -0.67 -5.12 -6.05
C TRP A 66 -0.96 -4.70 -4.60
N LEU A 67 -2.21 -4.83 -4.13
CA LEU A 67 -2.62 -4.46 -2.77
C LEU A 67 -1.83 -5.24 -1.72
N ILE A 68 -1.74 -6.58 -1.85
CA ILE A 68 -1.02 -7.44 -0.90
C ILE A 68 0.47 -7.06 -0.86
N ARG A 69 1.08 -6.73 -2.01
CA ARG A 69 2.48 -6.29 -2.06
C ARG A 69 2.75 -4.99 -1.29
N GLN A 70 1.74 -4.14 -1.09
CA GLN A 70 1.88 -2.92 -0.28
C GLN A 70 2.01 -3.19 1.22
N TYR A 71 1.53 -4.34 1.70
CA TYR A 71 1.63 -4.68 3.12
C TYR A 71 3.07 -5.00 3.53
N PRO A 72 3.50 -4.58 4.73
CA PRO A 72 4.71 -5.09 5.37
C PRO A 72 4.67 -6.62 5.42
N VAL A 73 5.81 -7.28 5.19
CA VAL A 73 5.89 -8.75 5.15
C VAL A 73 5.18 -9.43 6.34
N PRO A 74 5.37 -9.00 7.60
CA PRO A 74 4.71 -9.64 8.74
C PRO A 74 3.18 -9.44 8.81
N CYS A 75 2.63 -8.52 8.02
CA CYS A 75 1.21 -8.21 8.00
C CYS A 75 0.50 -8.79 6.77
N ARG A 76 1.22 -9.47 5.85
CA ARG A 76 0.62 -10.07 4.65
C ARG A 76 -0.26 -11.27 4.98
N ASP A 77 0.00 -11.92 6.11
CA ASP A 77 -0.79 -13.04 6.61
C ASP A 77 -1.98 -12.59 7.49
N SER A 78 -2.09 -11.28 7.78
CA SER A 78 -3.23 -10.71 8.49
C SER A 78 -4.50 -10.79 7.62
N PRO A 79 -5.70 -10.98 8.20
CA PRO A 79 -6.93 -10.95 7.43
C PRO A 79 -7.15 -9.62 6.67
N ILE A 80 -7.42 -9.72 5.36
CA ILE A 80 -7.78 -8.59 4.49
C ILE A 80 -9.17 -8.82 3.91
N GLN A 81 -10.11 -7.93 4.24
CA GLN A 81 -11.44 -7.92 3.65
C GLN A 81 -11.54 -6.82 2.60
N CYS A 82 -12.03 -7.17 1.41
CA CYS A 82 -12.26 -6.20 0.34
C CYS A 82 -13.76 -6.04 0.10
N VAL A 83 -14.24 -4.81 0.20
CA VAL A 83 -15.60 -4.40 -0.10
C VAL A 83 -15.57 -3.61 -1.40
N VAL A 84 -16.19 -4.17 -2.42
CA VAL A 84 -16.23 -3.60 -3.77
C VAL A 84 -17.67 -3.39 -4.22
N GLY A 85 -17.87 -2.60 -5.29
CA GLY A 85 -19.17 -2.45 -5.92
C GLY A 85 -19.55 -3.68 -6.77
N GLU A 86 -20.08 -3.45 -7.97
CA GLU A 86 -20.28 -4.53 -8.94
C GLU A 86 -18.95 -5.21 -9.30
N LYS A 87 -18.99 -6.52 -9.51
CA LYS A 87 -17.84 -7.38 -9.79
C LYS A 87 -17.20 -7.06 -11.15
N MET A 88 -16.46 -5.96 -11.25
CA MET A 88 -15.61 -5.66 -12.40
C MET A 88 -14.17 -6.07 -12.05
N GLY A 89 -13.81 -7.31 -12.35
CA GLY A 89 -12.43 -7.82 -12.21
C GLY A 89 -12.04 -8.45 -10.86
N SER A 90 -12.91 -8.41 -9.85
CA SER A 90 -12.72 -9.03 -8.53
C SER A 90 -13.20 -10.50 -8.47
N ASP A 91 -13.21 -11.17 -9.62
CA ASP A 91 -13.76 -12.51 -9.72
C ASP A 91 -12.84 -13.50 -8.99
N LYS A 92 -13.34 -14.14 -7.94
CA LYS A 92 -12.59 -15.13 -7.13
C LYS A 92 -11.94 -16.25 -7.96
N ARG A 93 -12.36 -16.41 -9.23
CA ARG A 93 -11.87 -17.37 -10.22
C ARG A 93 -10.53 -17.00 -10.85
N SER A 94 -10.12 -15.72 -10.86
CA SER A 94 -8.81 -15.29 -11.40
C SER A 94 -7.68 -15.34 -10.38
N LEU A 95 -8.01 -15.58 -9.10
CA LEU A 95 -7.05 -15.59 -8.01
C LEU A 95 -6.44 -16.98 -7.84
N SER A 96 -5.12 -17.02 -7.65
CA SER A 96 -4.42 -18.23 -7.24
C SER A 96 -4.93 -18.70 -5.87
N LYS A 97 -4.85 -20.01 -5.58
CA LYS A 97 -5.23 -20.58 -4.27
C LYS A 97 -4.61 -19.81 -3.10
N SER A 98 -3.34 -19.44 -3.22
CA SER A 98 -2.64 -18.63 -2.21
C SER A 98 -3.29 -17.27 -1.98
N GLN A 99 -3.83 -16.60 -3.00
CA GLN A 99 -4.51 -15.30 -2.84
C GLN A 99 -5.90 -15.45 -2.21
N LEU A 100 -6.57 -16.58 -2.42
CA LEU A 100 -7.86 -16.88 -1.79
C LEU A 100 -7.73 -17.15 -0.29
N ASP A 101 -6.62 -17.75 0.15
CA ASP A 101 -6.38 -18.07 1.55
C ASP A 101 -6.21 -16.80 2.43
N PHE A 102 -5.79 -15.67 1.84
CA PHE A 102 -5.61 -14.38 2.54
C PHE A 102 -6.87 -13.50 2.56
N ILE A 103 -7.79 -13.71 1.61
CA ILE A 103 -9.00 -12.89 1.49
C ILE A 103 -10.15 -13.62 2.16
N SER A 104 -10.44 -13.25 3.41
CA SER A 104 -11.53 -13.86 4.18
C SER A 104 -12.88 -13.71 3.47
N SER A 105 -13.11 -12.58 2.79
CA SER A 105 -14.27 -12.41 1.92
C SER A 105 -14.14 -11.21 0.99
N ILE A 106 -14.75 -11.30 -0.20
CA ILE A 106 -15.04 -10.17 -1.10
C ILE A 106 -16.55 -10.00 -1.10
N HIS A 107 -17.03 -8.87 -0.58
CA HIS A 107 -18.45 -8.52 -0.62
C HIS A 107 -18.68 -7.45 -1.69
N ALA A 108 -19.58 -7.74 -2.62
CA ALA A 108 -20.15 -6.75 -3.50
C ALA A 108 -21.30 -6.06 -2.77
N LEU A 109 -21.22 -4.74 -2.57
CA LEU A 109 -22.38 -3.95 -2.13
C LEU A 109 -23.34 -3.85 -3.31
N LYS A 110 -24.51 -4.51 -3.20
CA LYS A 110 -25.67 -4.14 -4.01
C LYS A 110 -26.24 -2.87 -3.40
N MET A 111 -26.06 -1.74 -4.07
CA MET A 111 -26.81 -0.51 -3.77
C MET A 111 -28.18 -0.57 -4.44
#